data_AF-A0A1X9YVF9-F1
#
_entry.id   AF-A0A1X9YVF9-F1
#
_cell.length_a   1.000
_cell.length_b   1.000
_cell.length_c   1.000
_cell.angle_alpha   90.00
_cell.angle_beta   90.00
_cell.angle_gamma   90.00
#
_symmetry.space_group_name_H-M   'P 1'
#
loop_
_entity.id
_entity.type
_entity.pdbx_description
1 polymer ?
#
loop_
_entity_poly.entity_id
_entity_poly.type
_entity_poly.pdbx_seq_one_letter_code
_entity_poly.pdbx_strand_id
1 'polypeptide(L)'
;MKLVKAIGVAAGLMFSVGAMAQQVANTTSSNPSARPIPESDILFKKTVWRKIDLREKQNKPMFSENREITKIIINAVKSGELTPYKSDSVNTPLTREEFIANMTPKQTEGGLSEAEIAAGFGEVEEEEDAWGDALGSDAGTTEAAPVSNEFFAKQLYLLEVKENAVFDKKRSRMYHDIQTISIKVPATLNPLGFEQNVASFKMSDLVRVFRNNPEMAVWYNAQNDAQHKNLADAFDLWLFSSYITKISNPGDRALADIYGGGKNGLLAAQDAAEALIEYEYSLWSY
;
A
#
# COMPACT_ATOMS: atom_id res chain seq x y z
N MET A 1 79.41 10.63 28.50
CA MET A 1 78.59 10.72 29.73
C MET A 1 77.37 11.59 29.46
N LYS A 2 76.19 11.04 29.74
CA LYS A 2 74.96 11.68 30.29
C LYS A 2 74.22 12.82 29.53
N LEU A 3 72.93 12.49 29.24
CA LEU A 3 71.67 13.25 29.50
C LEU A 3 71.42 14.57 28.71
N VAL A 4 70.21 14.98 28.26
CA VAL A 4 68.82 14.47 28.28
C VAL A 4 67.87 15.46 27.53
N LYS A 5 66.75 14.94 26.95
CA LYS A 5 65.40 15.52 26.66
C LYS A 5 65.25 16.85 25.86
N ALA A 6 64.57 16.91 24.71
CA ALA A 6 63.14 16.73 24.36
C ALA A 6 62.32 18.04 24.34
N ILE A 7 61.87 18.49 23.15
CA ILE A 7 60.70 19.37 22.91
C ILE A 7 60.16 19.06 21.50
N GLY A 8 58.97 18.46 21.38
CA GLY A 8 57.78 19.01 20.67
C GLY A 8 57.84 18.84 19.14
N VAL A 9 56.85 18.27 18.42
CA VAL A 9 55.41 18.49 18.47
C VAL A 9 54.70 17.26 17.88
N ALA A 10 53.63 16.83 18.54
CA ALA A 10 52.77 15.75 18.14
C ALA A 10 51.87 16.14 16.95
N ALA A 11 51.94 15.39 15.85
CA ALA A 11 50.93 15.40 14.80
C ALA A 11 49.94 14.27 15.07
N GLY A 12 48.94 14.54 15.91
CA GLY A 12 47.79 13.65 16.10
C GLY A 12 46.86 13.75 14.90
N LEU A 13 46.96 12.79 13.97
CA LEU A 13 45.94 12.52 12.96
C LEU A 13 44.69 12.01 13.68
N MET A 14 43.70 12.90 13.86
CA MET A 14 42.37 12.51 14.31
C MET A 14 41.71 11.64 13.24
N PHE A 15 41.62 10.34 13.51
CA PHE A 15 40.67 9.47 12.84
C PHE A 15 39.25 9.93 13.20
N SER A 16 38.60 10.64 12.28
CA SER A 16 37.17 10.92 12.35
C SER A 16 36.41 9.62 12.12
N VAL A 17 36.06 8.93 13.22
CA VAL A 17 35.06 7.87 13.19
C VAL A 17 33.73 8.54 12.86
N GLY A 18 33.27 8.36 11.61
CA GLY A 18 31.93 8.72 11.21
C GLY A 18 30.94 7.91 12.03
N ALA A 19 30.36 8.53 13.07
CA ALA A 19 29.22 8.00 13.75
C ALA A 19 28.03 8.05 12.78
N MET A 20 27.67 6.90 12.21
CA MET A 20 26.35 6.69 11.64
C MET A 20 25.36 6.72 12.80
N ALA A 21 24.89 7.92 13.15
CA ALA A 21 23.81 8.09 14.10
C ALA A 21 22.54 7.53 13.44
N GLN A 22 22.12 6.33 13.86
CA GLN A 22 20.81 5.81 13.52
C GLN A 22 19.78 6.73 14.19
N GLN A 23 19.18 7.62 13.41
CA GLN A 23 18.17 8.54 13.89
C GLN A 23 16.95 7.72 14.31
N VAL A 24 16.83 7.42 15.61
CA VAL A 24 15.61 6.83 16.17
C VAL A 24 14.53 7.89 16.03
N ALA A 25 13.68 7.71 15.02
CA ALA A 25 12.67 8.69 14.64
C ALA A 25 11.52 8.68 15.66
N ASN A 26 11.73 9.38 16.78
CA ASN A 26 10.75 9.59 17.86
C ASN A 26 9.88 10.84 17.67
N THR A 27 9.81 11.41 16.46
CA THR A 27 8.88 12.53 16.18
C THR A 27 7.54 11.97 15.73
N THR A 28 6.43 12.56 16.15
CA THR A 28 5.07 12.17 15.74
C THR A 28 4.91 12.12 14.21
N SER A 29 5.73 12.85 13.45
CA SER A 29 5.71 12.86 11.97
C SER A 29 6.29 11.61 11.30
N SER A 30 7.12 10.81 11.98
CA SER A 30 7.67 9.58 11.41
C SER A 30 6.79 8.36 11.66
N ASN A 31 5.87 8.45 12.63
CA ASN A 31 5.04 7.31 13.01
C ASN A 31 4.04 6.97 11.90
N PRO A 32 4.00 5.71 11.44
CA PRO A 32 3.03 5.29 10.44
C PRO A 32 1.58 5.33 10.94
N SER A 33 1.35 5.18 12.25
CA SER A 33 0.02 5.32 12.86
C SER A 33 -0.47 6.76 12.85
N ALA A 34 -1.77 6.94 12.56
CA ALA A 34 -2.43 8.24 12.67
C ALA A 34 -2.68 8.67 14.13
N ARG A 35 -2.78 7.72 15.07
CA ARG A 35 -3.03 7.96 16.50
C ARG A 35 -2.19 7.00 17.34
N PRO A 36 -0.87 7.22 17.39
CA PRO A 36 0.04 6.28 18.02
C PRO A 36 -0.22 6.19 19.53
N ILE A 37 -0.28 4.96 20.02
CA ILE A 37 -0.34 4.67 21.46
C ILE A 37 1.10 4.65 22.00
N PRO A 38 1.42 5.41 23.07
CA PRO A 38 2.73 5.38 23.69
C PRO A 38 3.10 3.96 24.15
N GLU A 39 4.36 3.56 23.96
CA GLU A 39 4.81 2.20 24.32
C GLU A 39 4.61 1.89 25.81
N SER A 40 4.70 2.89 26.69
CA SER A 40 4.42 2.74 28.12
C SER A 40 2.98 2.33 28.45
N ASP A 41 2.05 2.60 27.53
CA ASP A 41 0.63 2.36 27.71
C ASP A 41 0.20 1.04 27.04
N ILE A 42 1.10 0.37 26.33
CA ILE A 42 0.84 -0.90 25.65
C ILE A 42 1.03 -2.06 26.64
N LEU A 43 -0.05 -2.78 26.95
CA LEU A 43 0.04 -4.02 27.74
C LEU A 43 0.37 -5.22 26.84
N PHE A 44 -0.30 -5.28 25.69
CA PHE A 44 -0.18 -6.36 24.72
C PHE A 44 -0.21 -5.78 23.31
N LYS A 45 0.58 -6.36 22.40
CA LYS A 45 0.61 -5.98 20.98
C LYS A 45 0.77 -7.20 20.10
N LYS A 46 -0.11 -7.35 19.12
CA LYS A 46 0.01 -8.32 18.04
C LYS A 46 -0.10 -7.62 16.69
N THR A 47 0.88 -7.80 15.80
CA THR A 47 0.81 -7.25 14.45
C THR A 47 0.08 -8.23 13.53
N VAL A 48 -0.89 -7.72 12.78
CA VAL A 48 -1.75 -8.49 11.89
C VAL A 48 -1.76 -7.81 10.52
N TRP A 49 -1.78 -8.62 9.48
CA TRP A 49 -2.02 -8.18 8.11
C TRP A 49 -3.39 -8.69 7.69
N ARG A 50 -4.19 -7.78 7.17
CA ARG A 50 -5.56 -8.02 6.73
C ARG A 50 -5.70 -7.61 5.28
N LYS A 51 -6.37 -8.41 4.47
CA LYS A 51 -6.75 -8.03 3.10
C LYS A 51 -8.18 -7.54 3.07
N ILE A 52 -8.41 -6.46 2.35
CA ILE A 52 -9.71 -5.84 2.06
C ILE A 52 -9.97 -6.03 0.57
N ASP A 53 -11.02 -6.76 0.22
CA ASP A 53 -11.56 -6.75 -1.15
C ASP A 53 -12.64 -5.67 -1.25
N LEU A 54 -12.38 -4.64 -2.04
CA LEU A 54 -13.27 -3.49 -2.22
C LEU A 54 -14.57 -3.82 -2.96
N ARG A 55 -14.66 -5.00 -3.61
CA ARG A 55 -15.87 -5.47 -4.30
C ARG A 55 -16.89 -6.07 -3.34
N GLU A 56 -16.48 -6.42 -2.12
CA GLU A 56 -17.38 -6.94 -1.09
C GLU A 56 -18.48 -5.92 -0.76
N LYS A 57 -19.68 -6.42 -0.47
CA LYS A 57 -20.85 -5.57 -0.18
C LYS A 57 -20.60 -4.57 0.95
N GLN A 58 -19.86 -4.98 1.99
CA GLN A 58 -19.51 -4.13 3.13
C GLN A 58 -18.51 -3.02 2.76
N ASN A 59 -17.67 -3.25 1.76
CA ASN A 59 -16.58 -2.33 1.36
C ASN A 59 -16.95 -1.40 0.21
N LYS A 60 -18.03 -1.70 -0.53
CA LYS A 60 -18.57 -0.83 -1.60
C LYS A 60 -18.67 0.66 -1.24
N PRO A 61 -19.06 1.06 -0.01
CA PRO A 61 -19.02 2.46 0.41
C PRO A 61 -17.69 3.20 0.18
N MET A 62 -16.54 2.52 0.32
CA MET A 62 -15.19 3.06 0.07
C MET A 62 -14.78 3.01 -1.41
N PHE A 63 -15.58 2.34 -2.22
CA PHE A 63 -15.33 2.05 -3.63
C PHE A 63 -16.53 2.44 -4.49
N SER A 64 -17.09 3.62 -4.17
CA SER A 64 -18.19 4.20 -4.91
C SER A 64 -17.70 4.72 -6.26
N GLU A 65 -18.54 4.65 -7.28
CA GLU A 65 -18.20 5.12 -8.63
C GLU A 65 -17.71 6.58 -8.59
N ASN A 66 -16.56 6.83 -9.23
CA ASN A 66 -15.85 8.11 -9.27
C ASN A 66 -15.17 8.56 -7.96
N ARG A 67 -15.46 7.90 -6.83
CA ARG A 67 -14.87 8.17 -5.50
C ARG A 67 -14.17 6.92 -4.97
N GLU A 68 -13.45 6.23 -5.83
CA GLU A 68 -12.68 5.05 -5.45
C GLU A 68 -11.50 5.46 -4.57
N ILE A 69 -11.34 4.83 -3.40
CA ILE A 69 -10.20 5.07 -2.51
C ILE A 69 -8.85 4.96 -3.24
N THR A 70 -8.71 4.00 -4.16
CA THR A 70 -7.49 3.79 -4.95
C THR A 70 -7.22 4.96 -5.88
N LYS A 71 -8.24 5.57 -6.49
CA LYS A 71 -8.11 6.75 -7.35
C LYS A 71 -7.56 7.94 -6.55
N ILE A 72 -8.05 8.14 -5.33
CA ILE A 72 -7.62 9.21 -4.44
C ILE A 72 -6.14 9.03 -4.09
N ILE A 73 -5.75 7.82 -3.69
CA ILE A 73 -4.36 7.50 -3.34
C ILE A 73 -3.43 7.69 -4.54
N ILE A 74 -3.80 7.17 -5.72
CA ILE A 74 -3.00 7.31 -6.95
C ILE A 74 -2.82 8.78 -7.31
N ASN A 75 -3.89 9.58 -7.28
CA ASN A 75 -3.82 11.01 -7.57
C ASN A 75 -2.98 11.78 -6.55
N ALA A 76 -3.03 11.40 -5.27
CA ALA A 76 -2.19 11.98 -4.22
C ALA A 76 -0.70 11.66 -4.43
N VAL A 77 -0.36 10.47 -4.93
CA VAL A 77 1.03 10.13 -5.29
C VAL A 77 1.49 10.91 -6.52
N LYS A 78 0.66 10.99 -7.56
CA LYS A 78 0.99 11.72 -8.80
C LYS A 78 1.18 13.23 -8.54
N SER A 79 0.31 13.83 -7.73
CA SER A 79 0.45 15.23 -7.30
C SER A 79 1.66 15.45 -6.37
N GLY A 80 2.15 14.40 -5.72
CA GLY A 80 3.27 14.45 -4.80
C GLY A 80 2.91 14.77 -3.36
N GLU A 81 1.62 14.79 -3.01
CA GLU A 81 1.14 14.96 -1.65
C GLU A 81 1.44 13.72 -0.78
N LEU A 82 1.45 12.54 -1.40
CA LEU A 82 1.67 11.25 -0.74
C LEU A 82 2.97 10.59 -1.20
N THR A 83 3.77 10.11 -0.23
CA THR A 83 5.01 9.38 -0.51
C THR A 83 4.73 7.86 -0.54
N PRO A 84 4.94 7.18 -1.69
CA PRO A 84 4.83 5.72 -1.78
C PRO A 84 6.06 5.02 -1.19
N TYR A 85 5.88 3.82 -0.64
CA TYR A 85 6.96 2.97 -0.11
C TYR A 85 6.94 1.57 -0.73
N LYS A 86 8.11 0.94 -0.86
CA LYS A 86 8.25 -0.39 -1.47
C LYS A 86 7.56 -1.49 -0.67
N SER A 87 7.64 -1.41 0.66
CA SER A 87 7.11 -2.41 1.58
C SER A 87 6.35 -1.78 2.75
N ASP A 88 5.58 -2.63 3.42
CA ASP A 88 4.79 -2.35 4.62
C ASP A 88 5.63 -1.93 5.84
N SER A 89 6.97 -2.07 5.75
CA SER A 89 7.93 -1.63 6.76
C SER A 89 8.36 -0.18 6.58
N VAL A 90 7.99 0.46 5.47
CA VAL A 90 8.09 1.92 5.28
C VAL A 90 9.54 2.47 5.41
N ASN A 91 10.53 1.63 5.07
CA ASN A 91 11.94 2.00 5.16
C ASN A 91 12.49 2.60 3.87
N THR A 92 11.93 2.19 2.73
CA THR A 92 12.42 2.58 1.40
C THR A 92 11.31 3.30 0.63
N PRO A 93 11.38 4.64 0.50
CA PRO A 93 10.45 5.39 -0.33
C PRO A 93 10.69 5.03 -1.80
N LEU A 94 9.61 4.99 -2.57
CA LEU A 94 9.61 4.83 -4.02
C LEU A 94 9.59 6.21 -4.69
N THR A 95 10.23 6.33 -5.85
CA THR A 95 10.03 7.53 -6.68
C THR A 95 8.67 7.47 -7.38
N ARG A 96 8.21 8.63 -7.91
CA ARG A 96 6.95 8.68 -8.66
C ARG A 96 7.02 7.84 -9.93
N GLU A 97 8.17 7.81 -10.58
CA GLU A 97 8.43 7.03 -11.79
C GLU A 97 8.37 5.53 -11.49
N GLU A 98 9.01 5.09 -10.40
CA GLU A 98 8.94 3.69 -9.96
C GLU A 98 7.51 3.27 -9.59
N PHE A 99 6.75 4.18 -8.97
CA PHE A 99 5.34 3.94 -8.67
C PHE A 99 4.49 3.78 -9.93
N ILE A 100 4.68 4.65 -10.94
CA ILE A 100 3.99 4.54 -12.23
C ILE A 100 4.40 3.25 -12.95
N ALA A 101 5.68 2.86 -12.91
CA ALA A 101 6.15 1.60 -13.47
C ALA A 101 5.52 0.36 -12.79
N ASN A 102 5.26 0.42 -11.48
CA ASN A 102 4.52 -0.64 -10.78
C ASN A 102 3.01 -0.65 -11.11
N MET A 103 2.48 0.50 -11.53
CA MET A 103 1.09 0.68 -11.96
C MET A 103 0.86 0.29 -13.42
N THR A 104 1.91 0.17 -14.23
CA THR A 104 1.80 -0.41 -15.58
C THR A 104 1.89 -1.93 -15.49
N PRO A 105 1.01 -2.70 -16.18
CA PRO A 105 1.18 -4.12 -16.30
C PRO A 105 2.54 -4.36 -16.94
N LYS A 106 3.39 -5.12 -16.26
CA LYS A 106 4.62 -5.62 -16.86
C LYS A 106 4.17 -6.55 -17.98
N GLN A 107 4.13 -6.02 -19.20
CA GLN A 107 4.00 -6.86 -20.37
C GLN A 107 5.12 -7.89 -20.25
N THR A 108 4.74 -9.14 -20.00
CA THR A 108 5.64 -10.24 -20.31
C THR A 108 5.85 -10.08 -21.80
N GLU A 109 7.08 -9.82 -22.23
CA GLU A 109 7.44 -9.75 -23.63
C GLU A 109 6.95 -11.03 -24.33
N GLY A 110 5.72 -10.99 -24.83
CA GLY A 110 5.39 -11.51 -26.14
C GLY A 110 5.88 -10.49 -27.17
N GLY A 111 7.13 -10.03 -27.02
CA GLY A 111 7.84 -9.53 -28.17
C GLY A 111 7.82 -10.68 -29.16
N LEU A 112 7.22 -10.45 -30.33
CA LEU A 112 7.29 -11.36 -31.46
C LEU A 112 8.71 -11.92 -31.50
N SER A 113 8.82 -13.25 -31.49
CA SER A 113 10.12 -13.88 -31.67
C SER A 113 10.77 -13.31 -32.94
N GLU A 114 12.10 -13.25 -33.00
CA GLU A 114 12.81 -12.80 -34.22
C GLU A 114 12.30 -13.55 -35.48
N ALA A 115 11.79 -14.78 -35.30
CA ALA A 115 11.15 -15.57 -36.34
C ALA A 115 9.79 -15.03 -36.82
N GLU A 116 8.97 -14.42 -35.96
CA GLU A 116 7.67 -13.84 -36.33
C GLU A 116 7.84 -12.47 -37.00
N ILE A 117 8.82 -11.68 -36.56
CA ILE A 117 9.22 -10.43 -37.23
C ILE A 117 9.80 -10.75 -38.63
N ALA A 118 10.64 -11.79 -38.73
CA ALA A 118 11.19 -12.24 -40.01
C ALA A 118 10.16 -12.91 -40.95
N ALA A 119 9.03 -13.39 -40.41
CA ALA A 119 7.94 -14.00 -41.18
C ALA A 119 6.92 -12.97 -41.72
N GLY A 120 7.20 -11.67 -41.61
CA GLY A 120 6.37 -10.62 -42.21
C GLY A 120 5.15 -10.21 -41.40
N PHE A 121 4.99 -10.68 -40.16
CA PHE A 121 3.90 -10.24 -39.26
C PHE A 121 4.09 -8.81 -38.71
N GLY A 122 5.12 -8.10 -39.16
CA GLY A 122 5.40 -6.70 -38.82
C GLY A 122 5.37 -5.73 -40.02
N GLU A 123 5.19 -6.23 -41.25
CA GLU A 123 4.94 -5.36 -42.40
C GLU A 123 3.45 -5.08 -42.48
N VAL A 124 3.06 -3.86 -42.11
CA VAL A 124 1.75 -3.31 -42.47
C VAL A 124 1.80 -3.11 -43.98
N GLU A 125 1.11 -3.95 -44.74
CA GLU A 125 0.78 -3.61 -46.13
C GLU A 125 0.05 -2.26 -46.09
N GLU A 126 0.55 -1.28 -46.84
CA GLU A 126 -0.17 -0.02 -47.10
C GLU A 126 -1.44 -0.38 -47.90
N GLU A 127 -2.46 -0.89 -47.23
CA GLU A 127 -3.82 -0.76 -47.73
C GLU A 127 -4.13 0.74 -47.69
N GLU A 128 -4.21 1.36 -48.87
CA GLU A 128 -4.78 2.70 -49.02
C GLU A 128 -6.10 2.73 -48.25
N ASP A 129 -6.18 3.58 -47.22
CA ASP A 129 -7.36 3.82 -46.42
C ASP A 129 -8.52 4.29 -47.33
N ALA A 130 -9.25 3.33 -47.93
CA ALA A 130 -10.41 3.57 -48.78
C ALA A 130 -11.56 4.27 -48.02
N TRP A 131 -11.44 4.35 -46.69
CA TRP A 131 -12.33 5.10 -45.80
C TRP A 131 -11.88 6.54 -45.52
N GLY A 132 -10.61 6.87 -45.72
CA GLY A 132 -10.07 8.23 -45.55
C GLY A 132 -10.45 9.16 -46.71
N ASP A 133 -10.53 8.62 -47.93
CA ASP A 133 -10.84 9.40 -49.13
C ASP A 133 -12.34 9.76 -49.24
N ALA A 134 -13.21 9.06 -48.51
CA ALA A 134 -14.66 9.29 -48.53
C ALA A 134 -15.16 10.40 -47.58
N LEU A 135 -14.37 10.80 -46.58
CA LEU A 135 -14.83 11.67 -45.50
C LEU A 135 -14.28 13.11 -45.52
N GLY A 136 -13.38 13.44 -46.46
CA GLY A 136 -12.83 14.78 -46.58
C GLY A 136 -11.95 15.18 -45.39
N SER A 137 -10.97 16.03 -45.65
CA SER A 137 -9.92 16.43 -44.71
C SER A 137 -10.37 17.34 -43.55
N ASP A 138 -11.64 17.29 -43.14
CA ASP A 138 -12.23 18.10 -42.06
C ASP A 138 -12.85 17.23 -40.94
N ALA A 139 -12.49 15.94 -40.89
CA ALA A 139 -12.71 15.13 -39.71
C ALA A 139 -11.68 15.55 -38.65
N GLY A 140 -12.10 16.48 -37.77
CA GLY A 140 -11.30 16.98 -36.66
C GLY A 140 -10.56 15.86 -35.95
N THR A 141 -9.23 15.92 -36.01
CA THR A 141 -8.32 15.13 -35.20
C THR A 141 -8.53 15.55 -33.74
N THR A 142 -9.54 14.99 -33.09
CA THR A 142 -9.58 14.92 -31.64
C THR A 142 -8.38 14.08 -31.25
N GLU A 143 -7.30 14.73 -30.81
CA GLU A 143 -6.17 14.07 -30.17
C GLU A 143 -6.73 13.13 -29.10
N ALA A 144 -6.73 11.84 -29.39
CA ALA A 144 -6.99 10.83 -28.40
C ALA A 144 -5.92 11.02 -27.33
N ALA A 145 -6.34 11.40 -26.12
CA ALA A 145 -5.46 11.53 -24.97
C ALA A 145 -4.54 10.30 -24.92
N PRO A 146 -3.24 10.45 -24.60
CA PRO A 146 -2.31 9.32 -24.62
C PRO A 146 -2.89 8.23 -23.72
N VAL A 147 -3.21 7.09 -24.32
CA VAL A 147 -3.73 5.93 -23.60
C VAL A 147 -2.58 5.43 -22.74
N SER A 148 -2.47 5.93 -21.51
CA SER A 148 -1.49 5.42 -20.58
C SER A 148 -1.87 3.99 -20.27
N ASN A 149 -0.95 3.06 -20.48
CA ASN A 149 -1.12 1.64 -20.17
C ASN A 149 -1.12 1.38 -18.65
N GLU A 150 -1.65 2.30 -17.84
CA GLU A 150 -1.68 2.16 -16.38
C GLU A 150 -2.94 1.39 -15.94
N PHE A 151 -2.84 0.61 -14.87
CA PHE A 151 -4.01 0.01 -14.24
C PHE A 151 -5.02 1.09 -13.83
N PHE A 152 -6.28 0.88 -14.19
CA PHE A 152 -7.34 1.77 -13.75
C PHE A 152 -7.53 1.62 -12.23
N ALA A 153 -7.86 2.73 -11.56
CA ALA A 153 -8.15 2.71 -10.13
C ALA A 153 -9.21 1.66 -9.75
N LYS A 154 -10.22 1.46 -10.61
CA LYS A 154 -11.30 0.48 -10.42
C LYS A 154 -10.84 -0.98 -10.53
N GLN A 155 -9.74 -1.22 -11.24
CA GLN A 155 -9.15 -2.56 -11.39
C GLN A 155 -8.34 -2.98 -10.15
N LEU A 156 -7.83 -2.00 -9.39
CA LEU A 156 -7.09 -2.24 -8.16
C LEU A 156 -8.03 -2.32 -6.96
N TYR A 157 -8.71 -3.46 -6.84
CA TYR A 157 -9.71 -3.67 -5.79
C TYR A 157 -9.17 -4.33 -4.52
N LEU A 158 -7.89 -4.73 -4.47
CA LEU A 158 -7.28 -5.37 -3.31
C LEU A 158 -6.40 -4.39 -2.53
N LEU A 159 -6.72 -4.21 -1.25
CA LEU A 159 -5.88 -3.49 -0.29
C LEU A 159 -5.37 -4.46 0.77
N GLU A 160 -4.14 -4.28 1.21
CA GLU A 160 -3.57 -4.95 2.37
C GLU A 160 -3.30 -3.94 3.47
N VAL A 161 -3.90 -4.15 4.63
CA VAL A 161 -3.76 -3.33 5.81
C VAL A 161 -2.85 -4.04 6.80
N LYS A 162 -1.81 -3.36 7.26
CA LYS A 162 -1.01 -3.79 8.40
C LYS A 162 -1.45 -3.01 9.62
N GLU A 163 -1.83 -3.72 10.66
CA GLU A 163 -2.28 -3.14 11.91
C GLU A 163 -1.57 -3.76 13.10
N ASN A 164 -1.65 -3.05 14.23
CA ASN A 164 -1.32 -3.57 15.53
C ASN A 164 -2.62 -3.68 16.34
N ALA A 165 -3.01 -4.90 16.68
CA ALA A 165 -3.99 -5.13 17.74
C ALA A 165 -3.30 -4.88 19.08
N VAL A 166 -3.68 -3.79 19.74
CA VAL A 166 -3.02 -3.27 20.94
C VAL A 166 -4.02 -3.23 22.09
N PHE A 167 -3.65 -3.79 23.23
CA PHE A 167 -4.40 -3.60 24.47
C PHE A 167 -3.83 -2.39 25.22
N ASP A 168 -4.59 -1.29 25.27
CA ASP A 168 -4.21 -0.06 25.97
C ASP A 168 -4.49 -0.21 27.48
N LYS A 169 -3.45 -0.12 28.30
CA LYS A 169 -3.52 -0.24 29.76
C LYS A 169 -4.34 0.88 30.41
N LYS A 170 -4.34 2.09 29.85
CA LYS A 170 -5.03 3.25 30.44
C LYS A 170 -6.54 3.21 30.22
N ARG A 171 -6.94 2.77 29.02
CA ARG A 171 -8.35 2.72 28.62
C ARG A 171 -8.96 1.34 28.81
N SER A 172 -8.15 0.33 29.11
CA SER A 172 -8.53 -1.07 29.27
C SER A 172 -9.37 -1.55 28.10
N ARG A 173 -8.94 -1.27 26.86
CA ARG A 173 -9.67 -1.68 25.64
C ARG A 173 -8.67 -2.12 24.57
N MET A 174 -9.10 -3.05 23.72
CA MET A 174 -8.37 -3.36 22.50
C MET A 174 -8.59 -2.25 21.48
N TYR A 175 -7.51 -1.75 20.90
CA TYR A 175 -7.51 -0.84 19.76
C TYR A 175 -6.86 -1.51 18.55
N HIS A 176 -7.46 -1.27 17.40
CA HIS A 176 -6.88 -1.61 16.11
C HIS A 176 -6.11 -0.41 15.57
N ASP A 177 -4.80 -0.39 15.81
CA ASP A 177 -3.96 0.71 15.35
C ASP A 177 -3.37 0.40 13.96
N ILE A 178 -4.02 0.94 12.92
CA ILE A 178 -3.61 0.78 11.52
C ILE A 178 -2.30 1.55 11.28
N GLN A 179 -1.28 0.83 10.80
CA GLN A 179 0.04 1.41 10.49
C GLN A 179 0.13 1.78 9.01
N THR A 180 -0.16 0.82 8.13
CA THR A 180 0.02 1.01 6.69
C THR A 180 -1.11 0.39 5.89
N ILE A 181 -1.38 0.99 4.74
CA ILE A 181 -2.27 0.45 3.72
C ILE A 181 -1.45 0.30 2.45
N SER A 182 -1.51 -0.88 1.84
CA SER A 182 -0.79 -1.21 0.62
C SER A 182 -1.77 -1.56 -0.49
N ILE A 183 -1.54 -1.04 -1.69
CA ILE A 183 -2.34 -1.37 -2.86
C ILE A 183 -1.71 -2.60 -3.54
N LYS A 184 -2.51 -3.64 -3.77
CA LYS A 184 -2.10 -4.85 -4.48
C LYS A 184 -2.74 -4.91 -5.86
N VAL A 185 -1.95 -5.30 -6.86
CA VAL A 185 -2.49 -5.74 -8.15
C VAL A 185 -3.01 -7.18 -7.95
N PRO A 186 -4.28 -7.45 -8.26
CA PRO A 186 -4.81 -8.81 -8.16
C PRO A 186 -4.12 -9.75 -9.14
N ALA A 187 -3.99 -11.01 -8.74
CA ALA A 187 -3.36 -12.06 -9.56
C ALA A 187 -4.05 -12.26 -10.93
N THR A 188 -5.33 -11.89 -11.06
CA THR A 188 -6.09 -11.97 -12.31
C THR A 188 -5.64 -10.96 -13.36
N LEU A 189 -5.08 -9.82 -12.92
CA LEU A 189 -4.61 -8.75 -13.81
C LEU A 189 -3.11 -8.79 -14.02
N ASN A 190 -2.38 -9.45 -13.12
CA ASN A 190 -0.95 -9.62 -13.24
C ASN A 190 -0.64 -10.82 -14.15
N PRO A 191 0.08 -10.66 -15.28
CA PRO A 191 0.51 -11.76 -16.14
C PRO A 191 1.29 -12.85 -15.40
N LEU A 192 1.96 -12.49 -14.29
CA LEU A 192 2.75 -13.41 -13.48
C LEU A 192 1.89 -14.34 -12.59
N GLY A 193 0.57 -14.13 -12.51
CA GLY A 193 -0.35 -15.00 -11.77
C GLY A 193 -0.25 -14.92 -10.24
N PHE A 194 0.48 -13.94 -9.69
CA PHE A 194 0.55 -13.67 -8.25
C PHE A 194 0.20 -12.21 -7.93
N GLU A 195 -0.21 -11.95 -6.68
CA GLU A 195 -0.51 -10.59 -6.23
C GLU A 195 0.77 -9.77 -6.09
N GLN A 196 0.86 -8.66 -6.82
CA GLN A 196 2.01 -7.76 -6.76
C GLN A 196 1.71 -6.56 -5.86
N ASN A 197 2.66 -6.20 -4.99
CA ASN A 197 2.58 -4.95 -4.24
C ASN A 197 2.91 -3.77 -5.16
N VAL A 198 1.99 -2.82 -5.31
CA VAL A 198 2.24 -1.58 -6.06
C VAL A 198 3.07 -0.63 -5.20
N ALA A 199 2.51 -0.28 -4.04
CA ALA A 199 3.15 0.54 -3.03
C ALA A 199 2.41 0.42 -1.71
N SER A 200 3.12 0.78 -0.65
CA SER A 200 2.64 0.84 0.72
C SER A 200 2.65 2.29 1.20
N PHE A 201 1.68 2.67 2.00
CA PHE A 201 1.47 4.05 2.46
C PHE A 201 1.29 4.09 3.97
N LYS A 202 1.80 5.14 4.61
CA LYS A 202 1.58 5.40 6.04
C LYS A 202 0.14 5.82 6.27
N MET A 203 -0.48 5.31 7.33
CA MET A 203 -1.83 5.71 7.70
C MET A 203 -1.89 7.18 8.12
N SER A 204 -0.88 7.69 8.82
CA SER A 204 -0.78 9.11 9.20
C SER A 204 -0.82 10.06 7.99
N ASP A 205 -0.07 9.75 6.93
CA ASP A 205 -0.08 10.54 5.69
C ASP A 205 -1.38 10.38 4.91
N LEU A 206 -1.96 9.18 4.87
CA LEU A 206 -3.26 8.94 4.23
C LEU A 206 -4.39 9.73 4.90
N VAL A 207 -4.41 9.80 6.24
CA VAL A 207 -5.39 10.61 6.98
C VAL A 207 -5.27 12.08 6.61
N ARG A 208 -4.06 12.60 6.41
CA ARG A 208 -3.84 13.98 5.94
C ARG A 208 -4.45 14.17 4.54
N VAL A 209 -4.15 13.27 3.60
CA VAL A 209 -4.70 13.31 2.24
C VAL A 209 -6.23 13.26 2.24
N PHE A 210 -6.83 12.34 3.01
CA PHE A 210 -8.29 12.20 3.08
C PHE A 210 -8.97 13.43 3.69
N ARG A 211 -8.35 14.06 4.69
CA ARG A 211 -8.87 15.29 5.29
C ARG A 211 -8.72 16.52 4.39
N ASN A 212 -7.65 16.58 3.60
CA ASN A 212 -7.42 17.65 2.63
C ASN A 212 -8.36 17.56 1.42
N ASN A 213 -8.89 16.36 1.13
CA ASN A 213 -9.75 16.10 -0.03
C ASN A 213 -11.15 15.60 0.39
N PRO A 214 -11.94 16.39 1.14
CA PRO A 214 -13.21 15.94 1.71
C PRO A 214 -14.28 15.62 0.67
N GLU A 215 -14.22 16.23 -0.52
CA GLU A 215 -15.19 15.98 -1.59
C GLU A 215 -14.98 14.61 -2.24
N MET A 216 -13.72 14.19 -2.41
CA MET A 216 -13.40 12.92 -3.06
C MET A 216 -13.31 11.78 -2.05
N ALA A 217 -12.73 12.02 -0.87
CA ALA A 217 -12.51 11.02 0.18
C ALA A 217 -13.74 10.79 1.05
N VAL A 218 -14.82 10.35 0.42
CA VAL A 218 -16.11 10.11 1.06
C VAL A 218 -16.37 8.62 1.16
N TRP A 219 -16.66 8.16 2.38
CA TRP A 219 -17.32 6.88 2.63
C TRP A 219 -18.82 7.07 2.43
N TYR A 220 -19.35 6.41 1.39
CA TYR A 220 -20.75 6.56 1.00
C TYR A 220 -21.68 5.71 1.88
N ASN A 221 -22.49 6.39 2.69
CA ASN A 221 -23.48 5.74 3.53
C ASN A 221 -24.74 5.40 2.74
N ALA A 222 -24.88 4.14 2.31
CA ALA A 222 -26.04 3.68 1.56
C ALA A 222 -27.37 3.67 2.34
N GLN A 223 -27.33 3.77 3.67
CA GLN A 223 -28.53 3.80 4.51
C GLN A 223 -28.99 5.22 4.83
N ASN A 224 -28.09 6.20 4.78
CA ASN A 224 -28.38 7.60 5.09
C ASN A 224 -27.48 8.54 4.29
N ASP A 225 -28.01 9.07 3.20
CA ASP A 225 -27.28 9.96 2.29
C ASP A 225 -26.85 11.28 2.95
N ALA A 226 -27.53 11.72 4.02
CA ALA A 226 -27.17 12.93 4.75
C ALA A 226 -25.95 12.74 5.68
N GLN A 227 -25.52 11.49 5.92
CA GLN A 227 -24.48 11.15 6.90
C GLN A 227 -23.36 10.33 6.24
N HIS A 228 -22.90 10.81 5.09
CA HIS A 228 -21.61 10.39 4.55
C HIS A 228 -20.47 10.77 5.51
N LYS A 229 -19.42 9.95 5.56
CA LYS A 229 -18.26 10.18 6.44
C LYS A 229 -17.00 10.37 5.61
N ASN A 230 -15.97 10.96 6.18
CA ASN A 230 -14.66 10.96 5.55
C ASN A 230 -14.04 9.56 5.61
N LEU A 231 -13.24 9.18 4.61
CA LEU A 231 -12.53 7.88 4.62
C LEU A 231 -11.63 7.72 5.85
N ALA A 232 -10.97 8.79 6.33
CA ALA A 232 -10.17 8.74 7.54
C ALA A 232 -10.98 8.29 8.76
N ASP A 233 -12.20 8.81 8.90
CA ASP A 233 -13.10 8.46 10.00
C ASP A 233 -13.69 7.06 9.81
N ALA A 234 -13.90 6.62 8.56
CA ALA A 234 -14.36 5.28 8.26
C ALA A 234 -13.34 4.21 8.68
N PHE A 235 -12.04 4.45 8.46
CA PHE A 235 -10.98 3.57 8.96
C PHE A 235 -10.86 3.58 10.49
N ASP A 236 -11.01 4.75 11.13
CA ASP A 236 -10.99 4.90 12.59
C ASP A 236 -12.17 4.18 13.26
N LEU A 237 -13.35 4.20 12.62
CA LEU A 237 -14.56 3.49 13.07
C LEU A 237 -14.63 2.03 12.60
N TRP A 238 -13.59 1.53 11.91
CA TRP A 238 -13.55 0.16 11.39
C TRP A 238 -14.73 -0.19 10.47
N LEU A 239 -15.16 0.73 9.61
CA LEU A 239 -16.29 0.56 8.68
C LEU A 239 -15.89 -0.18 7.40
N PHE A 240 -15.22 -1.33 7.55
CA PHE A 240 -14.81 -2.20 6.45
C PHE A 240 -14.75 -3.67 6.88
N SER A 241 -14.96 -4.55 5.90
CA SER A 241 -14.76 -5.99 6.00
C SER A 241 -13.36 -6.35 5.52
N SER A 242 -12.72 -7.28 6.23
CA SER A 242 -11.39 -7.77 5.89
C SER A 242 -11.17 -9.17 6.46
N TYR A 243 -10.20 -9.90 5.89
CA TYR A 243 -9.77 -11.20 6.40
C TYR A 243 -8.27 -11.21 6.69
N ILE A 244 -7.87 -11.98 7.70
CA ILE A 244 -6.48 -12.05 8.13
C ILE A 244 -5.68 -12.91 7.15
N THR A 245 -4.56 -12.38 6.66
CA THR A 245 -3.64 -13.14 5.80
C THR A 245 -2.40 -13.59 6.53
N LYS A 246 -1.96 -12.81 7.52
CA LYS A 246 -0.75 -13.07 8.27
C LYS A 246 -0.88 -12.50 9.68
N ILE A 247 -0.37 -13.25 10.63
CA ILE A 247 -0.18 -12.83 12.02
C ILE A 247 1.32 -12.84 12.30
N SER A 248 1.80 -11.90 13.12
CA SER A 248 3.20 -11.87 13.53
C SER A 248 3.64 -13.23 14.10
N ASN A 249 4.61 -13.83 13.44
CA ASN A 249 5.17 -15.12 13.77
C ASN A 249 6.68 -15.13 13.52
N PRO A 250 7.44 -16.03 14.17
CA PRO A 250 8.90 -16.06 14.05
C PRO A 250 9.43 -16.32 12.63
N GLY A 251 8.64 -17.01 11.80
CA GLY A 251 9.04 -17.35 10.43
C GLY A 251 8.64 -16.33 9.38
N ASP A 252 7.97 -15.24 9.76
CA ASP A 252 7.40 -14.24 8.88
C ASP A 252 6.49 -14.79 7.74
N ARG A 253 5.90 -15.97 7.96
CA ARG A 253 5.10 -16.69 6.94
C ARG A 253 3.64 -16.27 6.96
N ALA A 254 2.97 -16.28 5.80
CA ALA A 254 1.52 -16.08 5.76
C ALA A 254 0.79 -17.32 6.30
N LEU A 255 -0.48 -17.15 6.71
CA LEU A 255 -1.29 -18.27 7.20
C LEU A 255 -1.48 -19.34 6.12
N ALA A 256 -1.64 -18.92 4.86
CA ALA A 256 -1.73 -19.85 3.73
C ALA A 256 -0.47 -20.71 3.54
N ASP A 257 0.71 -20.19 3.87
CA ASP A 257 1.97 -20.95 3.75
C ASP A 257 2.16 -21.94 4.90
N ILE A 258 1.55 -21.67 6.06
CA ILE A 258 1.65 -22.50 7.26
C ILE A 258 0.62 -23.62 7.23
N TYR A 259 -0.63 -23.30 6.91
CA TYR A 259 -1.78 -24.21 7.01
C TYR A 259 -2.25 -24.76 5.66
N GLY A 260 -1.64 -24.30 4.55
CA GLY A 260 -1.99 -24.66 3.18
C GLY A 260 -2.93 -23.62 2.54
N GLY A 261 -2.87 -23.53 1.21
CA GLY A 261 -3.65 -22.57 0.43
C GLY A 261 -5.14 -22.92 0.31
N GLY A 262 -5.89 -22.03 -0.33
CA GLY A 262 -7.31 -22.23 -0.64
C GLY A 262 -8.19 -22.28 0.61
N LYS A 263 -8.98 -23.35 0.76
CA LYS A 263 -9.94 -23.52 1.86
C LYS A 263 -9.26 -23.53 3.23
N ASN A 264 -8.11 -24.21 3.36
CA ASN A 264 -7.43 -24.34 4.64
C ASN A 264 -6.87 -23.00 5.11
N GLY A 265 -6.33 -22.20 4.19
CA GLY A 265 -5.85 -20.84 4.50
C GLY A 265 -6.99 -19.91 4.94
N LEU A 266 -8.17 -20.04 4.33
CA LEU A 266 -9.35 -19.27 4.75
C LEU A 266 -9.87 -19.70 6.13
N LEU A 267 -9.91 -21.00 6.41
CA LEU A 267 -10.27 -21.51 7.73
C LEU A 267 -9.27 -21.03 8.79
N ALA A 268 -7.97 -21.16 8.52
CA ALA A 268 -6.92 -20.67 9.41
C ALA A 268 -7.01 -19.15 9.64
N ALA A 269 -7.47 -18.36 8.66
CA ALA A 269 -7.73 -16.94 8.82
C ALA A 269 -8.92 -16.65 9.75
N GLN A 270 -9.98 -17.48 9.70
CA GLN A 270 -11.12 -17.39 10.60
C GLN A 270 -10.71 -17.80 12.02
N ASP A 271 -10.06 -18.95 12.18
CA ASP A 271 -9.55 -19.44 13.47
C ASP A 271 -8.60 -18.40 14.11
N ALA A 272 -7.75 -17.77 13.30
CA ALA A 272 -6.86 -16.70 13.73
C ALA A 272 -7.60 -15.45 14.22
N ALA A 273 -8.73 -15.10 13.59
CA ALA A 273 -9.57 -13.98 14.01
C ALA A 273 -10.31 -14.31 15.31
N GLU A 274 -10.88 -15.52 15.40
CA GLU A 274 -11.55 -16.01 16.61
C GLU A 274 -10.59 -16.09 17.79
N ALA A 275 -9.37 -16.60 17.59
CA ALA A 275 -8.35 -16.65 18.63
C ALA A 275 -7.96 -15.26 19.15
N LEU A 276 -7.98 -14.22 18.31
CA LEU A 276 -7.69 -12.85 18.72
C LEU A 276 -8.83 -12.26 19.57
N ILE A 277 -10.08 -12.60 19.25
CA ILE A 277 -11.27 -12.22 20.03
C ILE A 277 -11.31 -12.98 21.37
N GLU A 278 -11.02 -14.29 21.35
CA GLU A 278 -10.95 -15.09 22.57
C GLU A 278 -9.83 -14.59 23.48
N TYR A 279 -8.67 -14.25 22.91
CA TYR A 279 -7.59 -13.63 23.65
C TYR A 279 -8.02 -12.30 24.26
N GLU A 280 -8.74 -11.45 23.51
CA GLU A 280 -9.34 -10.24 24.07
C GLU A 280 -10.20 -10.57 25.28
N TYR A 281 -11.17 -11.47 25.12
CA TYR A 281 -12.10 -11.86 26.19
C TYR A 281 -11.36 -12.38 27.43
N SER A 282 -10.29 -13.16 27.24
CA SER A 282 -9.48 -13.68 28.35
C SER A 282 -8.78 -12.60 29.18
N LEU A 283 -8.46 -11.44 28.57
CA LEU A 283 -7.89 -10.29 29.28
C LEU A 283 -8.91 -9.59 30.18
N TRP A 284 -10.21 -9.82 29.96
CA TRP A 284 -11.31 -9.23 30.75
C TRP A 284 -11.81 -10.15 31.87
N SER A 285 -11.55 -11.45 31.79
CA SER A 285 -12.06 -12.44 32.75
C SER A 285 -11.16 -12.67 33.98
N TYR A 286 -10.22 -11.76 34.25
CA TYR A 286 -9.23 -11.89 35.34
C TYR A 286 -9.41 -10.85 36.44
#